data_AF-A0A3E1P3X7-F1
#
_entry.id   AF-A0A3E1P3X7-F1
#
_cell.length_a   1.000
_cell.length_b   1.000
_cell.length_c   1.000
_cell.angle_alpha   90.00
_cell.angle_beta   90.00
_cell.angle_gamma   90.00
#
_symmetry.space_group_name_H-M   'P 1'
#
loop_
_entity.id
_entity.type
_entity.pdbx_description
1 polymer ?
#
loop_
_entity_poly.entity_id
_entity_poly.type
_entity_poly.pdbx_seq_one_letter_code
_entity_poly.pdbx_strand_id
1 'polypeptide(L)' 'MIYYDYQPGRGGERPLNILKDFKGHLQADGYAVYDELPLEDITVFYCMAHARRKIYDAQSNNEKLASYA' A
#
# COMPACT_ATOMS: atom_id res chain seq x y z
N MET A 1 -18.13 -8.27 3.58
CA MET A 1 -18.29 -8.06 2.12
C MET A 1 -16.90 -8.03 1.51
N ILE A 2 -16.72 -8.62 0.33
CA ILE A 2 -15.42 -8.65 -0.38
C ILE A 2 -15.66 -8.08 -1.77
N TYR A 3 -14.87 -7.08 -2.16
CA TYR A 3 -14.84 -6.53 -3.51
C TYR A 3 -13.53 -6.98 -4.17
N TYR A 4 -13.61 -7.49 -5.39
CA TYR A 4 -12.46 -7.94 -6.15
C TYR A 4 -12.63 -7.52 -7.61
N ASP A 5 -11.69 -6.71 -8.09
CA ASP A 5 -11.63 -6.25 -9.47
C ASP A 5 -10.22 -6.53 -10.01
N TYR A 6 -10.10 -7.48 -10.94
CA TYR A 6 -8.83 -7.86 -11.53
C TYR A 6 -8.45 -6.90 -12.65
N GLN A 7 -7.20 -6.42 -12.60
CA GLN A 7 -6.67 -5.50 -13.60
C GLN A 7 -5.35 -6.06 -14.15
N PRO A 8 -5.23 -6.24 -15.48
CA PRO A 8 -4.00 -6.72 -16.07
C PRO A 8 -2.90 -5.67 -15.92
N GLY A 9 -1.75 -6.10 -15.39
CA GLY A 9 -0.59 -5.25 -15.15
C GLY A 9 -0.60 -4.56 -13.78
N ARG A 10 0.15 -3.46 -13.66
CA ARG A 10 0.34 -2.70 -12.41
C ARG A 10 0.08 -1.20 -12.59
N GLY A 11 -0.74 -0.81 -13.56
CA GLY A 11 -1.06 0.61 -13.79
C GLY A 11 -1.78 1.24 -12.61
N GLY A 12 -1.55 2.55 -12.40
CA GLY A 12 -2.19 3.30 -11.31
C GLY A 12 -3.64 3.73 -11.58
N GLU A 13 -4.08 3.71 -12.84
CA GLU A 13 -5.39 4.27 -13.22
C GLU A 13 -6.57 3.64 -12.48
N ARG A 14 -6.54 2.33 -12.20
CA ARG A 14 -7.65 1.64 -11.55
C ARG A 14 -7.82 1.96 -10.08
N PRO A 15 -6.79 1.83 -9.22
CA PRO A 15 -6.95 2.22 -7.82
C PRO A 15 -7.39 3.69 -7.69
N LEU A 16 -6.88 4.59 -8.53
CA LEU A 16 -7.34 5.99 -8.56
C LEU A 16 -8.81 6.12 -8.94
N ASN A 17 -9.26 5.45 -10.00
CA ASN A 17 -10.66 5.53 -10.45
C ASN A 17 -11.65 4.93 -9.45
N ILE A 18 -11.29 3.83 -8.79
CA ILE A 18 -12.17 3.15 -7.80
C ILE A 18 -12.28 3.99 -6.53
N LEU A 19 -11.20 4.67 -6.13
CA LEU A 19 -11.11 5.42 -4.89
C LEU A 19 -11.40 6.92 -5.05
N LYS A 20 -11.66 7.42 -6.26
CA LYS A 20 -11.82 8.85 -6.55
C LYS A 20 -12.87 9.57 -5.69
N ASP A 21 -13.93 8.86 -5.30
CA ASP A 21 -15.04 9.39 -4.50
C ASP A 21 -15.02 8.86 -3.05
N PHE A 22 -13.99 8.08 -2.68
CA PHE A 22 -13.85 7.55 -1.33
C PHE A 22 -13.47 8.68 -0.36
N LYS A 23 -14.01 8.61 0.86
CA LYS A 23 -13.67 9.54 1.95
C LYS A 23 -13.45 8.77 3.24
N GLY A 24 -12.48 9.21 4.04
CA GLY A 24 -12.13 8.60 5.32
C GLY A 24 -10.79 7.88 5.31
N HIS A 25 -10.70 6.74 5.98
CA HIS A 25 -9.43 6.06 6.24
C HIS A 25 -9.21 4.89 5.30
N LEU A 26 -8.08 4.90 4.58
CA LEU A 26 -7.68 3.84 3.65
C LEU A 26 -6.44 3.13 4.18
N GLN A 27 -6.56 1.83 4.50
CA GLN A 27 -5.38 1.01 4.77
C GLN A 27 -4.88 0.37 3.48
N ALA A 28 -3.64 0.66 3.10
CA ALA A 28 -3.04 0.23 1.84
C ALA A 28 -1.72 -0.55 2.04
N ASP A 29 -1.21 -1.21 1.01
CA ASP A 29 0.01 -2.02 1.05
C ASP A 29 1.32 -1.25 0.87
N GLY A 30 1.25 0.07 0.64
CA GLY A 30 2.41 0.92 0.35
C GLY A 30 2.71 1.07 -1.14
N TYR A 31 1.77 0.76 -2.03
CA TYR A 31 1.91 1.11 -3.44
C TYR A 31 1.84 2.64 -3.65
N ALA A 32 2.87 3.22 -4.28
CA ALA A 32 3.04 4.67 -4.44
C ALA A 32 1.86 5.41 -5.11
N VAL A 33 1.03 4.73 -5.90
CA VAL A 33 -0.14 5.37 -6.52
C VAL A 33 -1.13 5.93 -5.48
N TYR A 34 -1.17 5.37 -4.26
CA TYR A 34 -2.08 5.87 -3.23
C TYR A 34 -1.71 7.26 -2.73
N ASP A 35 -0.48 7.72 -3.00
CA ASP A 35 -0.03 9.07 -2.67
C ASP A 35 -0.57 10.12 -3.66
N GLU A 36 -1.14 9.68 -4.79
CA GLU A 36 -1.79 10.53 -5.81
C GLU A 36 -3.30 10.73 -5.54
N LEU A 37 -3.85 10.11 -4.48
CA LEU A 37 -5.26 10.27 -4.11
C LEU A 37 -5.55 11.68 -3.58
N PRO A 38 -6.83 12.13 -3.60
CA PRO A 38 -7.22 13.39 -2.98
C PRO A 38 -7.11 13.30 -1.45
N LEU A 39 -5.90 13.55 -0.92
CA LEU A 39 -5.56 13.40 0.51
C LEU A 39 -6.25 14.41 1.44
N GLU A 40 -7.00 15.37 0.88
CA GLU A 40 -7.87 16.27 1.64
C GLU A 40 -9.07 15.54 2.26
N ASP A 41 -9.57 14.51 1.57
CA ASP A 41 -10.73 13.70 1.99
C ASP A 41 -10.33 12.31 2.52
N ILE A 42 -9.10 11.87 2.24
CA ILE A 42 -8.61 10.53 2.52
C ILE A 42 -7.36 10.57 3.39
N THR A 43 -7.41 9.87 4.51
CA THR A 43 -6.22 9.56 5.32
C THR A 43 -5.74 8.16 4.98
N VAL A 44 -4.57 8.06 4.35
CA VAL A 44 -3.94 6.78 4.00
C VAL A 44 -3.06 6.29 5.16
N PHE A 45 -3.23 5.04 5.56
CA PHE A 45 -2.32 4.34 6.47
C PHE A 45 -1.73 3.12 5.78
N TYR A 46 -0.42 2.91 5.92
CA TYR A 46 0.23 1.75 5.31
C TYR A 46 0.17 0.53 6.23
N CYS A 47 0.02 -0.63 5.61
CA CYS A 47 -0.15 -1.90 6.29
C CYS A 47 1.17 -2.38 6.90
N MET A 48 1.22 -2.45 8.24
CA MET A 48 2.40 -2.90 8.98
C MET A 48 2.79 -4.36 8.68
N ALA A 49 1.84 -5.20 8.26
CA ALA A 49 2.17 -6.56 7.81
C ALA A 49 3.01 -6.55 6.51
N HIS A 50 2.75 -5.61 5.59
CA HIS A 50 3.55 -5.43 4.38
C HIS A 50 4.93 -4.87 4.71
N ALA A 51 5.02 -3.87 5.60
CA ALA A 51 6.29 -3.32 6.07
C ALA A 51 7.17 -4.40 6.74
N ARG A 52 6.62 -5.15 7.70
CA ARG A 52 7.34 -6.22 8.40
C ARG A 52 7.85 -7.30 7.45
N ARG A 53 7.08 -7.67 6.42
CA ARG A 53 7.50 -8.67 5.42
C ARG A 53 8.80 -8.22 4.73
N LYS A 54 8.91 -6.94 4.36
CA LYS A 54 10.12 -6.40 3.74
C LYS A 54 11.33 -6.46 4.65
N ILE A 55 11.16 -6.17 5.94
CA ILE A 55 12.25 -6.29 6.94
C ILE A 55 12.70 -7.75 7.06
N TYR A 56 11.73 -8.67 7.16
CA TYR A 56 12.02 -10.11 7.23
C TYR A 56 12.76 -10.61 5.98
N ASP A 57 12.28 -10.27 4.79
CA ASP A 57 12.91 -10.67 3.52
C ASP A 57 14.36 -10.12 3.42
N ALA A 58 14.60 -8.91 3.94
CA ALA A 58 15.92 -8.28 3.95
C ALA A 58 16.94 -9.01 4.84
N GLN A 59 16.51 -9.82 5.82
CA GLN A 59 17.43 -10.59 6.67
C GLN A 59 18.34 -11.51 5.85
N SER A 60 17.82 -12.07 4.75
CA SER A 60 18.59 -12.92 3.82
C SER A 60 19.72 -12.16 3.09
N ASN A 61 19.61 -10.83 2.97
CA ASN A 61 20.59 -9.98 2.29
C ASN A 61 21.59 -9.36 3.28
N ASN A 62 21.10 -8.87 4.43
CA ASN A 62 21.93 -8.26 5.46
C ASN A 62 21.23 -8.34 6.83
N GLU A 63 21.43 -9.44 7.54
CA GLU A 63 20.86 -9.71 8.85
C GLU A 63 21.14 -8.60 9.87
N LYS A 64 22.37 -8.07 9.89
CA LYS A 64 22.79 -7.06 10.87
C LYS A 64 22.03 -5.74 10.73
N LEU A 65 21.77 -5.29 9.50
CA LEU A 65 20.98 -4.08 9.27
C LEU A 65 19.48 -4.34 9.43
N ALA A 66 19.00 -5.49 8.95
CA ALA A 66 17.59 -5.86 9.03
C ALA A 66 17.09 -6.12 10.46
N SER A 67 17.98 -6.48 11.39
CA SER A 67 17.66 -6.73 12.81
C SER A 67 17.63 -5.46 13.68
N TYR A 68 18.01 -4.30 13.14
CA TYR A 68 17.94 -3.01 13.85
C TYR A 68 16.58 -2.32 13.71
N ALA A 69 15.75 -2.77 12.76
CA ALA A 69 14.40 -2.27 12.51
C ALA A 69 13.38 -2.96 13.41
#